data_AF-A0AAF0DIX4-F1
#
_entry.id   AF-A0AAF0DIX4-F1
#
_cell.length_a   1.000
_cell.length_b   1.000
_cell.length_c   1.000
_cell.angle_alpha   90.00
_cell.angle_beta   90.00
_cell.angle_gamma   90.00
#
_symmetry.space_group_name_H-M   'P 1'
#
loop_
_entity.id
_entity.type
_entity.pdbx_description
1 polymer ?
#
loop_
_entity_poly.entity_id
_entity_poly.type
_entity_poly.pdbx_seq_one_letter_code
_entity_poly.pdbx_strand_id
1 'polypeptide(L)'
;MTQIDHEGRLSPKPLSSSSSSDELSQTQNELASNASPIITASPTTDPLPNLPCLRDPQYLTVEKAYHELKIKKLNELVRSYNLQAPRVAQRPYLNLQRELDSCYAEVAPTLAEEVHRRATQRSHGSRYAPAQGDTNALQQVLGLGQVARVYDEDTSKGYGFKQFWRDLWNQRATTS
;
A
#
# COMPACT_ATOMS: atom_id res chain seq x y z
N MET A 1 -6.94 -51.36 -4.98
CA MET A 1 -8.38 -51.68 -4.86
C MET A 1 -9.01 -50.68 -3.89
N THR A 2 -9.74 -49.69 -4.39
CA THR A 2 -10.46 -48.70 -3.57
C THR A 2 -11.92 -49.10 -3.48
N GLN A 3 -12.40 -49.40 -2.27
CA GLN A 3 -13.79 -49.70 -1.98
C GLN A 3 -14.55 -48.38 -1.80
N ILE A 4 -15.62 -48.21 -2.56
CA ILE A 4 -16.47 -47.00 -2.58
C ILE A 4 -17.81 -47.41 -1.97
N ASP A 5 -18.13 -46.86 -0.80
CA ASP A 5 -19.46 -46.97 -0.19
C ASP A 5 -20.35 -45.80 -0.63
N HIS A 6 -21.67 -46.00 -0.64
CA HIS A 6 -22.67 -45.31 -1.47
C HIS A 6 -23.32 -44.07 -0.82
N GLU A 7 -22.82 -43.60 0.32
CA GLU A 7 -23.46 -42.52 1.09
C GLU A 7 -22.44 -41.39 1.31
N GLY A 8 -22.48 -40.37 0.45
CA GLY A 8 -21.48 -39.28 0.35
C GLY A 8 -21.33 -38.36 1.56
N ARG A 9 -20.79 -38.88 2.68
CA ARG A 9 -20.44 -38.08 3.86
C ARG A 9 -19.01 -38.39 4.34
N LEU A 10 -18.11 -37.43 4.13
CA LEU A 10 -16.72 -37.49 4.63
C LEU A 10 -16.72 -37.35 6.15
N SER A 11 -16.42 -38.45 6.86
CA SER A 11 -16.17 -38.44 8.31
C SER A 11 -14.66 -38.59 8.57
N PRO A 12 -14.00 -37.63 9.24
CA PRO A 12 -12.60 -37.77 9.64
C PRO A 12 -12.48 -38.74 10.82
N LYS A 13 -11.61 -39.74 10.69
CA LYS A 13 -11.26 -40.69 11.76
C LYS A 13 -10.03 -40.14 12.52
N PRO A 14 -10.05 -40.02 13.85
CA PRO A 14 -8.85 -39.70 14.62
C PRO A 14 -8.12 -40.99 15.02
N LEU A 15 -6.83 -41.09 14.74
CA LEU A 15 -5.97 -42.16 15.23
C LEU A 15 -4.70 -41.56 15.85
N SER A 16 -4.52 -41.90 17.11
CA SER A 16 -3.43 -41.55 18.00
C SER A 16 -2.12 -42.26 17.67
N SER A 17 -1.04 -41.58 18.04
CA SER A 17 0.35 -42.00 18.17
C SER A 17 0.56 -43.34 18.89
N SER A 18 1.54 -44.14 18.44
CA SER A 18 2.38 -45.01 19.28
C SER A 18 3.67 -45.40 18.54
N SER A 19 4.71 -45.59 19.34
CA SER A 19 6.14 -45.51 19.06
C SER A 19 6.82 -46.90 19.03
N SER A 20 8.11 -46.90 18.63
CA SER A 20 9.20 -47.89 18.92
C SER A 20 9.44 -48.99 17.86
N SER A 21 10.56 -48.99 17.13
CA SER A 21 11.94 -49.52 17.42
C SER A 21 12.12 -50.85 16.64
N ASP A 22 13.21 -51.21 15.96
CA ASP A 22 14.65 -51.19 16.29
C ASP A 22 15.54 -51.49 15.04
N GLU A 23 16.80 -50.98 15.10
CA GLU A 23 18.13 -51.53 14.67
C GLU A 23 18.35 -52.11 13.24
N LEU A 24 19.52 -52.08 12.58
CA LEU A 24 20.94 -51.89 12.91
C LEU A 24 21.71 -51.61 11.59
N SER A 25 22.80 -50.81 11.59
CA SER A 25 24.10 -51.13 10.96
C SER A 25 25.05 -49.92 10.93
N GLN A 26 26.14 -50.04 11.68
CA GLN A 26 27.37 -49.24 11.57
C GLN A 26 28.29 -49.84 10.51
N THR A 27 28.94 -48.99 9.71
CA THR A 27 30.34 -49.25 9.29
C THR A 27 31.06 -47.93 9.04
N GLN A 28 32.24 -47.85 9.63
CA GLN A 28 33.14 -46.70 9.73
C GLN A 28 33.99 -46.56 8.46
N ASN A 29 34.37 -45.33 8.10
CA ASN A 29 35.43 -45.06 7.13
C ASN A 29 36.30 -43.87 7.60
N GLU A 30 37.54 -43.88 7.12
CA GLU A 30 38.79 -43.46 7.76
C GLU A 30 39.15 -41.96 7.86
N LEU A 31 40.02 -41.73 8.85
CA LEU A 31 41.17 -40.82 9.01
C LEU A 31 41.40 -39.60 8.09
N ALA A 32 41.59 -38.48 8.81
CA ALA A 32 42.73 -37.57 8.78
C ALA A 32 42.81 -36.40 7.77
N SER A 33 42.72 -35.20 8.37
CA SER A 33 43.67 -34.08 8.22
C SER A 33 43.59 -33.23 6.94
N ASN A 34 42.78 -32.17 7.01
CA ASN A 34 43.26 -30.86 6.58
C ASN A 34 42.56 -29.74 7.38
N ALA A 35 43.23 -29.24 8.42
CA ALA A 35 42.76 -28.15 9.24
C ALA A 35 43.11 -26.80 8.57
N SER A 36 42.14 -26.20 7.88
CA SER A 36 42.07 -24.74 7.74
C SER A 36 41.34 -24.17 8.95
N PRO A 37 41.74 -23.01 9.51
CA PRO A 37 41.09 -22.47 10.68
C PRO A 37 39.73 -21.91 10.26
N ILE A 38 38.67 -22.69 10.46
CA ILE A 38 37.32 -22.16 10.50
C ILE A 38 37.23 -21.35 11.78
N ILE A 39 37.30 -20.03 11.64
CA ILE A 39 36.94 -19.09 12.70
C ILE A 39 35.43 -19.25 12.90
N THR A 40 35.04 -20.20 13.76
CA THR A 40 33.69 -20.28 14.30
C THR A 40 33.55 -19.14 15.31
N ALA A 41 33.40 -17.92 14.81
CA ALA A 41 32.93 -16.81 15.60
C ALA A 41 31.42 -17.01 15.76
N SER A 42 31.03 -17.68 16.84
CA SER A 42 29.67 -17.63 17.37
C SER A 42 29.35 -16.17 17.69
N PRO A 43 28.42 -15.48 17.01
CA PRO A 43 27.99 -14.18 17.49
C PRO A 43 27.15 -14.42 18.74
N THR A 44 27.67 -13.98 19.90
CA THR A 44 26.86 -13.78 21.09
C THR A 44 25.89 -12.63 20.78
N THR A 45 24.78 -12.97 20.12
CA THR A 45 23.75 -12.01 19.74
C THR A 45 22.87 -11.79 20.97
N ASP A 46 23.15 -10.75 21.73
CA ASP A 46 22.19 -10.24 22.70
C ASP A 46 20.84 -9.99 21.99
N PRO A 47 19.71 -10.43 22.55
CA PRO A 47 18.42 -10.27 21.90
C PRO A 47 18.14 -8.78 21.71
N LEU A 48 17.94 -8.36 20.47
CA LEU A 48 17.54 -6.99 20.16
C LEU A 48 16.31 -6.61 20.99
N PRO A 49 16.24 -5.38 21.53
CA PRO A 49 15.06 -4.94 22.27
C PRO A 49 13.84 -5.03 21.35
N ASN A 50 12.73 -5.55 21.88
CA ASN A 50 11.47 -5.62 21.16
C ASN A 50 10.93 -4.20 20.97
N LEU A 51 11.22 -3.62 19.80
CA LEU A 51 10.74 -2.31 19.42
C LEU A 51 9.30 -2.42 18.91
N PRO A 52 8.42 -1.46 19.27
CA PRO A 52 7.11 -1.40 18.66
C PRO A 52 7.24 -1.23 17.14
N CYS A 53 6.26 -1.74 16.39
CA CYS A 53 6.20 -1.51 14.96
C CYS A 53 6.28 0.00 14.67
N LEU A 54 7.15 0.42 13.76
CA LEU A 54 7.30 1.83 13.32
C LEU A 54 6.12 2.31 12.45
N ARG A 55 4.88 2.02 12.85
CA ARG A 55 3.65 2.43 12.15
C ARG A 55 2.86 3.38 13.03
N ASP A 56 2.50 4.53 12.48
CA ASP A 56 1.66 5.51 13.18
C ASP A 56 0.18 5.07 13.13
N PRO A 57 -0.48 4.80 14.29
CA PRO A 57 -1.88 4.39 14.32
C PRO A 57 -2.84 5.48 13.82
N GLN A 58 -2.49 6.76 13.96
CA GLN A 58 -3.33 7.86 13.50
C GLN A 58 -3.36 7.89 11.98
N TYR A 59 -2.19 7.77 11.34
CA TYR A 59 -2.06 7.67 9.89
C TYR A 59 -2.84 6.49 9.30
N LEU A 60 -2.71 5.29 9.91
CA LEU A 60 -3.42 4.10 9.45
C LEU A 60 -4.95 4.28 9.47
N THR A 61 -5.47 5.00 10.47
CA THR A 61 -6.91 5.22 10.61
C THR A 61 -7.44 6.13 9.51
N VAL A 62 -6.69 7.19 9.18
CA VAL A 62 -7.06 8.13 8.11
C VAL A 62 -7.05 7.43 6.75
N GLU A 63 -6.01 6.64 6.46
CA GLU A 63 -5.87 6.05 5.12
C GLU A 63 -6.65 4.77 4.89
N LYS A 64 -7.15 4.14 5.95
CA LYS A 64 -7.98 2.95 5.83
C LYS A 64 -9.16 3.16 4.87
N ALA A 65 -9.87 4.29 4.97
CA ALA A 65 -11.02 4.58 4.13
C ALA A 65 -10.64 4.66 2.63
N TYR A 66 -9.49 5.25 2.32
CA TYR A 66 -8.97 5.33 0.96
C TYR A 66 -8.66 3.93 0.40
N HIS A 67 -7.95 3.11 1.16
CA HIS A 67 -7.58 1.78 0.72
C HIS A 67 -8.80 0.86 0.57
N GLU A 68 -9.77 0.93 1.48
CA GLU A 68 -11.03 0.18 1.36
C GLU A 68 -11.78 0.54 0.07
N LEU A 69 -11.90 1.83 -0.25
CA LEU A 69 -12.53 2.29 -1.48
C LEU A 69 -11.79 1.77 -2.73
N LYS A 70 -10.46 1.80 -2.72
CA LYS A 70 -9.63 1.29 -3.81
C LYS A 70 -9.80 -0.21 -4.01
N ILE A 71 -9.79 -1.00 -2.94
CA ILE A 71 -9.99 -2.45 -3.00
C ILE A 71 -11.39 -2.79 -3.52
N LYS A 72 -12.43 -2.07 -3.07
CA LYS A 72 -13.79 -2.24 -3.59
C LYS A 72 -13.85 -2.02 -5.10
N LYS A 73 -13.31 -0.91 -5.58
CA LYS A 73 -13.23 -0.60 -7.01
C LYS A 73 -12.46 -1.67 -7.80
N LEU A 74 -11.36 -2.16 -7.26
CA LEU A 74 -10.56 -3.20 -7.92
C LEU A 74 -11.33 -4.54 -7.98
N ASN A 75 -12.05 -4.90 -6.92
CA ASN A 75 -12.88 -6.09 -6.90
C ASN A 75 -14.09 -6.00 -7.84
N GLU A 76 -14.67 -4.81 -8.05
CA GLU A 76 -15.71 -4.58 -9.05
C GLU A 76 -15.18 -4.83 -10.48
N LEU A 77 -13.99 -4.35 -10.79
CA LEU A 77 -13.32 -4.61 -12.08
C LEU A 77 -12.96 -6.09 -12.25
N VAL A 78 -12.49 -6.74 -11.19
CA VAL A 78 -12.23 -8.19 -11.20
C VAL A 78 -13.52 -8.96 -11.43
N ARG A 79 -14.65 -8.54 -10.84
CA ARG A 79 -15.95 -9.17 -11.03
C ARG A 79 -16.42 -9.09 -12.47
N SER A 80 -16.31 -7.92 -13.11
CA SER A 80 -16.72 -7.74 -14.51
C SER A 80 -15.85 -8.59 -15.45
N TYR A 81 -14.55 -8.65 -15.20
CA TYR A 81 -13.63 -9.54 -15.91
C TYR A 81 -13.99 -11.02 -15.72
N ASN A 82 -14.17 -11.45 -14.48
CA ASN A 82 -14.44 -12.86 -14.13
C ASN A 82 -15.74 -13.39 -14.75
N LEU A 83 -16.73 -12.52 -15.00
CA LEU A 83 -17.98 -12.90 -15.65
C LEU A 83 -17.77 -13.32 -17.11
N GLN A 84 -16.78 -12.73 -17.78
CA GLN A 84 -16.45 -13.02 -19.17
C GLN A 84 -15.37 -14.10 -19.30
N ALA A 85 -14.56 -14.30 -18.25
CA ALA A 85 -13.40 -15.18 -18.28
C ALA A 85 -13.76 -16.67 -18.04
N PRO A 86 -13.10 -17.61 -18.74
CA PRO A 86 -13.19 -19.03 -18.40
C PRO A 86 -12.61 -19.29 -17.01
N ARG A 87 -13.08 -20.37 -16.34
CA ARG A 87 -12.80 -20.63 -14.91
C ARG A 87 -11.32 -20.60 -14.53
N VAL A 88 -10.44 -21.06 -15.42
CA VAL A 88 -8.98 -21.10 -15.19
C VAL A 88 -8.34 -19.71 -15.19
N ALA A 89 -8.91 -18.77 -15.94
CA ALA A 89 -8.40 -17.40 -16.06
C ALA A 89 -9.02 -16.44 -15.03
N GLN A 90 -9.97 -16.88 -14.20
CA GLN A 90 -10.62 -16.03 -13.21
C GLN A 90 -9.62 -15.58 -12.15
N ARG A 91 -9.64 -14.29 -11.82
CA ARG A 91 -8.77 -13.70 -10.79
C ARG A 91 -9.48 -13.72 -9.43
N PRO A 92 -8.77 -14.01 -8.33
CA PRO A 92 -9.36 -13.95 -7.00
C PRO A 92 -9.65 -12.51 -6.57
N TYR A 93 -10.64 -12.34 -5.69
CA TYR A 93 -10.89 -11.03 -5.06
C TYR A 93 -9.81 -10.70 -4.04
N LEU A 94 -9.51 -9.41 -3.94
CA LEU A 94 -8.50 -8.88 -3.05
C LEU A 94 -9.10 -8.57 -1.67
N ASN A 95 -8.28 -8.75 -0.64
CA ASN A 95 -8.59 -8.43 0.74
C ASN A 95 -7.60 -7.39 1.24
N LEU A 96 -8.11 -6.29 1.79
CA LEU A 96 -7.29 -5.16 2.22
C LEU A 96 -6.16 -5.56 3.17
N GLN A 97 -6.43 -6.38 4.19
CA GLN A 97 -5.43 -6.72 5.20
C GLN A 97 -4.27 -7.49 4.59
N ARG A 98 -4.57 -8.46 3.70
CA ARG A 98 -3.57 -9.27 3.01
C ARG A 98 -2.68 -8.43 2.10
N GLU A 99 -3.27 -7.47 1.38
CA GLU A 99 -2.51 -6.58 0.50
C GLU A 99 -1.59 -5.65 1.29
N LEU A 100 -2.07 -5.10 2.42
CA LEU A 100 -1.25 -4.27 3.30
C LEU A 100 -0.09 -5.07 3.90
N ASP A 101 -0.36 -6.26 4.41
CA ASP A 101 0.68 -7.13 5.00
C ASP A 101 1.74 -7.52 3.96
N SER A 102 1.32 -7.82 2.73
CA SER A 102 2.23 -8.15 1.62
C SER A 102 3.09 -6.95 1.23
N CYS A 103 2.49 -5.76 1.10
CA CYS A 103 3.18 -4.51 0.82
C CYS A 103 4.22 -4.18 1.90
N TYR A 104 3.87 -4.36 3.17
CA TYR A 104 4.81 -4.15 4.27
C TYR A 104 5.96 -5.16 4.27
N ALA A 105 5.69 -6.42 3.97
CA ALA A 105 6.72 -7.45 3.89
C ALA A 105 7.72 -7.16 2.75
N GLU A 106 7.24 -6.65 1.62
CA GLU A 106 8.08 -6.27 0.47
C GLU A 106 9.02 -5.11 0.78
N VAL A 107 8.55 -4.10 1.52
CA VAL A 107 9.34 -2.90 1.86
C VAL A 107 10.25 -3.10 3.08
N ALA A 108 9.95 -4.05 3.96
CA ALA A 108 10.68 -4.25 5.21
C ALA A 108 12.21 -4.39 5.05
N PRO A 109 12.75 -5.12 4.05
CA PRO A 109 14.21 -5.26 3.89
C PRO A 109 14.93 -3.95 3.54
N THR A 110 14.32 -3.09 2.73
CA THR A 110 14.95 -1.84 2.26
C THR A 110 14.74 -0.68 3.23
N LEU A 111 13.74 -0.80 4.12
CA LEU A 111 13.35 0.25 5.05
C LEU A 111 14.47 0.65 6.02
N ALA A 112 15.22 -0.31 6.55
CA ALA A 112 16.27 -0.03 7.54
C ALA A 112 17.41 0.82 6.95
N GLU A 113 17.88 0.46 5.75
CA GLU A 113 18.90 1.21 5.03
C GLU A 113 18.39 2.61 4.68
N GLU A 114 17.15 2.72 4.20
CA GLU A 114 16.56 4.00 3.82
C GLU A 114 16.37 4.94 5.02
N VAL A 115 15.96 4.41 6.18
CA VAL A 115 15.87 5.18 7.44
C VAL A 115 17.26 5.66 7.87
N HIS A 116 18.27 4.79 7.83
CA HIS A 116 19.64 5.15 8.18
C HIS A 116 20.19 6.22 7.23
N ARG A 117 19.98 6.04 5.92
CA ARG A 117 20.36 6.98 4.87
C ARG A 117 19.71 8.35 5.08
N ARG A 118 18.40 8.40 5.40
CA ARG A 118 17.68 9.65 5.66
C ARG A 118 18.08 10.33 6.97
N ALA A 119 18.42 9.55 7.99
CA ALA A 119 18.86 10.09 9.27
C ALA A 119 20.28 10.69 9.19
N THR A 120 21.16 10.09 8.38
CA THR A 120 22.56 10.52 8.23
C THR A 120 22.74 11.59 7.16
N GLN A 121 21.96 11.55 6.07
CA GLN A 121 21.93 12.65 5.11
C GLN A 121 21.32 13.86 5.80
N ARG A 122 22.16 14.89 6.03
CA ARG A 122 21.77 16.19 6.60
C ARG A 122 20.48 16.62 5.90
N SER A 123 19.38 16.68 6.64
CA SER A 123 18.06 17.02 6.11
C SER A 123 18.17 18.36 5.40
N HIS A 124 18.31 18.31 4.07
CA HIS A 124 18.21 19.51 3.27
C HIS A 124 16.74 19.89 3.41
N GLY A 125 16.47 20.85 4.31
CA GLY A 125 15.18 21.04 4.94
C GLY A 125 14.07 20.80 3.94
N SER A 126 13.29 19.73 4.17
CA SER A 126 12.01 19.55 3.53
C SER A 126 11.15 20.70 4.02
N ARG A 127 11.32 21.85 3.39
CA ARG A 127 10.48 23.02 3.51
C ARG A 127 9.18 22.64 2.83
N TYR A 128 8.39 21.82 3.51
CA TYR A 128 6.96 22.02 3.48
C TYR A 128 6.73 23.35 4.19
N ALA A 129 6.98 24.44 3.47
CA ALA A 129 6.36 25.70 3.80
C ALA A 129 4.87 25.46 3.56
N PRO A 130 3.99 25.50 4.57
CA PRO A 130 2.59 25.69 4.28
C PRO A 130 2.54 26.98 3.45
N ALA A 131 2.08 26.87 2.19
CA ALA A 131 1.93 28.03 1.32
C ALA A 131 1.04 29.03 2.05
N GLN A 132 1.68 30.02 2.67
CA GLN A 132 1.02 31.17 3.25
C GLN A 132 0.45 31.96 2.07
N GLY A 133 -0.81 31.73 1.74
CA GLY A 133 -1.64 32.70 1.02
C GLY A 133 -1.36 32.94 -0.46
N ASP A 134 -0.74 32.03 -1.20
CA ASP A 134 -0.50 32.21 -2.65
C ASP A 134 -1.69 31.70 -3.49
N THR A 135 -2.75 32.50 -3.56
CA THR A 135 -3.81 32.41 -4.58
C THR A 135 -3.28 32.44 -6.02
N ASN A 136 -2.01 32.80 -6.20
CA ASN A 136 -1.28 32.89 -7.46
C ASN A 136 -0.97 31.53 -8.10
N ALA A 137 -0.82 30.45 -7.32
CA ALA A 137 -0.47 29.13 -7.86
C ALA A 137 -1.64 28.50 -8.65
N LEU A 138 -2.88 28.71 -8.20
CA LEU A 138 -4.06 28.28 -8.97
C LEU A 138 -4.29 29.14 -10.22
N GLN A 139 -3.95 30.43 -10.20
CA GLN A 139 -4.05 31.29 -11.38
C GLN A 139 -3.07 30.90 -12.50
N GLN A 140 -1.87 30.41 -12.16
CA GLN A 140 -0.90 29.91 -13.13
C GLN A 140 -1.35 28.60 -13.79
N VAL A 141 -1.93 27.68 -13.02
CA VAL A 141 -2.44 26.39 -13.55
C VAL A 141 -3.69 26.59 -14.42
N LEU A 142 -4.49 27.63 -14.15
CA LEU A 142 -5.67 27.99 -14.94
C LEU A 142 -5.36 28.89 -16.16
N GLY A 143 -4.09 29.18 -16.45
CA GLY A 143 -3.71 29.93 -17.66
C GLY A 143 -4.14 31.40 -17.67
N LEU A 144 -4.48 31.98 -16.53
CA LEU A 144 -4.91 33.39 -16.40
C LEU A 144 -3.72 34.38 -16.38
N GLY A 145 -2.49 33.87 -16.47
CA GLY A 145 -1.24 34.63 -16.39
C GLY A 145 -0.82 35.38 -17.65
N GLN A 146 -1.76 35.89 -18.46
CA GLN A 146 -1.44 36.90 -19.47
C GLN A 146 -1.37 38.26 -18.76
N VAL A 147 -0.26 38.98 -18.93
CA VAL A 147 -0.01 40.31 -18.34
C VAL A 147 -1.05 41.30 -18.89
N ALA A 148 -2.19 41.39 -18.23
CA ALA A 148 -3.20 42.38 -18.51
C ALA A 148 -2.72 43.72 -17.95
N ARG A 149 -2.56 44.72 -18.84
CA ARG A 149 -2.37 46.11 -18.40
C ARG A 149 -3.65 46.55 -17.68
N VAL A 150 -3.56 46.62 -16.37
CA VAL A 150 -4.65 47.10 -15.51
C VAL A 150 -4.76 48.61 -15.69
N TYR A 151 -5.84 49.06 -16.33
CA TYR A 151 -6.29 50.44 -16.26
C TYR A 151 -7.21 50.55 -15.04
N ASP A 152 -6.95 51.48 -14.14
CA ASP A 152 -7.87 51.79 -13.03
C ASP A 152 -9.12 52.44 -13.63
N GLU A 153 -10.16 51.64 -13.88
CA GLU A 153 -11.47 52.18 -14.23
C GLU A 153 -12.17 52.73 -13.00
N ASP A 154 -12.85 53.88 -13.16
CA ASP A 154 -13.59 54.56 -12.12
C ASP A 154 -14.52 53.61 -11.36
N THR A 155 -14.24 53.41 -10.07
CA THR A 155 -14.97 52.52 -9.14
C THR A 155 -16.48 52.82 -9.07
N SER A 156 -16.92 53.97 -9.56
CA SER A 156 -18.33 54.39 -9.54
C SER A 156 -19.23 53.61 -10.51
N LYS A 157 -18.68 52.90 -11.51
CA LYS A 157 -19.47 52.13 -12.50
C LYS A 157 -18.88 50.76 -12.85
N GLY A 158 -18.15 50.14 -11.93
CA GLY A 158 -17.61 48.80 -12.14
C GLY A 158 -18.72 47.74 -12.20
N TYR A 159 -18.79 47.00 -13.31
CA TYR A 159 -19.67 45.84 -13.46
C TYR A 159 -19.25 44.74 -12.49
N GLY A 160 -20.09 44.44 -11.49
CA GLY A 160 -19.75 43.54 -10.40
C GLY A 160 -20.07 42.07 -10.67
N PHE A 161 -19.38 41.16 -9.98
CA PHE A 161 -19.64 39.70 -10.07
C PHE A 161 -21.11 39.33 -9.79
N LYS A 162 -21.78 40.07 -8.88
CA LYS A 162 -23.22 39.89 -8.62
C LYS A 162 -24.10 40.29 -9.81
N GLN A 163 -23.71 41.31 -10.57
CA GLN A 163 -24.41 41.73 -11.78
C GLN A 163 -24.19 40.73 -12.91
N PHE A 164 -22.97 40.19 -13.02
CA PHE A 164 -22.63 39.09 -13.94
C PHE A 164 -23.51 37.84 -13.73
N TRP A 165 -23.63 37.36 -12.49
CA TRP A 165 -24.51 36.22 -12.18
C TRP A 165 -25.98 36.53 -12.39
N ARG A 166 -26.40 37.78 -12.13
CA ARG A 166 -27.78 38.22 -12.38
C ARG A 166 -28.10 38.22 -13.87
N ASP A 167 -27.19 38.69 -14.73
CA ASP A 167 -27.40 38.68 -16.19
C ASP A 167 -27.44 37.26 -16.75
N LEU A 168 -26.55 36.38 -16.30
CA LEU A 168 -26.52 34.98 -16.73
C LEU A 168 -27.82 34.23 -16.45
N TRP A 169 -28.53 34.58 -15.36
CA TRP A 169 -29.83 33.99 -15.04
C TRP A 169 -31.02 34.75 -15.63
N ASN A 170 -30.87 36.04 -15.98
CA ASN A 170 -31.93 36.84 -16.57
C ASN A 170 -32.04 36.75 -18.10
N GLN A 171 -31.05 36.17 -18.80
CA GLN A 171 -31.07 36.02 -20.27
C GLN A 171 -32.14 35.07 -20.83
N ARG A 172 -32.92 34.38 -19.98
CA ARG A 172 -33.97 33.42 -20.42
C ARG A 172 -35.38 34.03 -20.49
N ALA A 173 -35.54 35.32 -20.17
CA ALA A 173 -36.85 35.97 -20.08
C ALA A 173 -37.25 36.79 -21.33
N THR A 174 -36.39 36.91 -22.34
CA THR A 174 -36.65 37.73 -23.55
C THR A 174 -36.41 36.94 -24.82
N THR A 175 -37.26 35.95 -25.08
CA THR A 175 -37.54 35.43 -26.43
C THR A 175 -39.05 35.41 -26.60
N SER A 176 -39.60 36.45 -27.20
CA SER A 176 -40.93 36.52 -27.79
C SER A 176 -40.85 37.38 -29.04
#